data_AF-A0AAJ3PQ36-F1
#
_entry.id   AF-A0AAJ3PQ36-F1
#
_cell.length_a   1.000
_cell.length_b   1.000
_cell.length_c   1.000
_cell.angle_alpha   90.00
_cell.angle_beta   90.00
_cell.angle_gamma   90.00
#
_symmetry.space_group_name_H-M   'P 1'
#
loop_
_entity.id
_entity.type
_entity.pdbx_description
1 polymer ?
#
loop_
_entity_poly.entity_id
_entity_poly.type
_entity_poly.pdbx_seq_one_letter_code
_entity_poly.pdbx_strand_id
1 'polypeptide(L)'
;MEEIREWLRPYPALAKLGTPRHVSEPWSYPHGSSSITVTWDVSGDGKAGTQAQWVRSILDVVSAEHGPSGSPYGEVLPGVGGNDSAQDPLVTWWLVLYGLSNLVRYHPAAWRATLDVDKSTLAVPLEQLVSFASEKVPDLLFEAFVDLGGGRQ
;
A
#
# COMPACT_ATOMS: atom_id res chain seq x y z
N MET A 1 0.18 22.12 -7.64
CA MET A 1 -0.64 21.85 -6.43
C MET A 1 -1.92 21.10 -6.77
N GLU A 2 -2.72 21.56 -7.75
CA GLU A 2 -3.95 20.85 -8.17
C GLU A 2 -3.68 19.45 -8.73
N GLU A 3 -2.60 19.29 -9.49
CA GLU A 3 -2.20 17.98 -10.05
C GLU A 3 -1.89 16.94 -8.96
N ILE A 4 -1.18 17.34 -7.90
CA ILE A 4 -0.87 16.46 -6.76
C ILE A 4 -2.14 16.11 -5.99
N ARG A 5 -3.10 17.03 -5.88
CA ARG A 5 -4.40 16.73 -5.28
C ARG A 5 -5.14 15.66 -6.08
N GLU A 6 -5.14 15.73 -7.41
CA GLU A 6 -5.73 14.70 -8.26
C GLU A 6 -5.02 13.34 -8.09
N TRP A 7 -3.70 13.33 -7.95
CA TRP A 7 -2.94 12.09 -7.68
C TRP A 7 -3.24 11.47 -6.32
N LEU A 8 -3.50 12.31 -5.31
CA LEU A 8 -3.82 11.86 -3.95
C LEU A 8 -5.31 11.53 -3.77
N ARG A 9 -6.18 11.94 -4.71
CA ARG A 9 -7.63 11.72 -4.66
C ARG A 9 -8.04 10.25 -4.46
N PRO A 10 -7.36 9.25 -5.06
CA PRO A 10 -7.70 7.84 -4.84
C PRO A 10 -7.44 7.35 -3.41
N TYR A 11 -6.71 8.10 -2.58
CA TYR A 11 -6.29 7.69 -1.23
C TYR A 11 -7.17 8.37 -0.18
N PRO A 12 -8.16 7.68 0.42
CA PRO A 12 -9.16 8.32 1.27
C PRO A 12 -8.56 9.01 2.49
N ALA A 13 -7.49 8.47 3.07
CA ALA A 13 -6.81 9.08 4.21
C ALA A 13 -6.13 10.41 3.83
N LEU A 14 -5.48 10.47 2.67
CA LEU A 14 -4.80 11.69 2.20
C LEU A 14 -5.76 12.72 1.61
N ALA A 15 -6.83 12.28 0.93
CA ALA A 15 -7.85 13.16 0.38
C ALA A 15 -8.53 14.01 1.48
N LYS A 16 -8.72 13.44 2.68
CA LYS A 16 -9.29 14.13 3.84
C LYS A 16 -8.40 15.25 4.40
N LEU A 17 -7.09 15.20 4.15
CA LEU A 17 -6.14 16.22 4.62
C LEU A 17 -6.21 17.51 3.81
N GLY A 18 -6.89 17.50 2.66
CA GLY A 18 -7.01 18.66 1.78
C GLY A 18 -5.71 19.00 1.06
N THR A 19 -5.53 20.29 0.72
CA THR A 19 -4.37 20.72 -0.05
C THR A 19 -3.10 20.70 0.81
N PRO A 20 -2.01 20.06 0.36
CA PRO A 20 -0.74 20.17 1.06
C PRO A 20 -0.21 21.61 1.02
N ARG A 21 0.51 21.99 2.06
CA ARG A 21 1.16 23.31 2.16
C ARG A 21 2.39 23.40 1.27
N HIS A 22 3.20 22.35 1.27
CA HIS A 22 4.41 22.27 0.47
C HIS A 22 4.59 20.86 -0.08
N VAL A 23 5.06 20.79 -1.33
CA VAL A 23 5.41 19.55 -2.02
C VAL A 23 6.82 19.73 -2.56
N SER A 24 7.73 18.84 -2.18
CA SER A 24 9.11 18.87 -2.67
C SER A 24 9.17 18.47 -4.14
N GLU A 25 10.24 18.87 -4.82
CA GLU A 25 10.61 18.22 -6.07
C GLU A 25 10.89 16.72 -5.81
N PRO A 26 10.58 15.86 -6.79
CA PRO A 26 10.85 14.43 -6.68
C PRO A 26 12.35 14.18 -6.57
N TRP A 27 12.72 13.45 -5.53
CA TRP A 27 14.07 12.97 -5.32
C TRP A 27 14.19 11.56 -5.91
N SER A 28 15.12 11.35 -6.84
CA SER A 28 15.40 10.03 -7.41
C SER A 28 16.58 9.37 -6.71
N TYR A 29 16.38 8.13 -6.28
CA TYR A 29 17.44 7.29 -5.75
C TYR A 29 18.25 6.66 -6.88
N PRO A 30 19.54 6.34 -6.67
CA PRO A 30 20.40 5.71 -7.67
C PRO A 30 19.87 4.38 -8.22
N HIS A 31 18.90 3.78 -7.55
CA HIS A 31 18.33 2.46 -7.85
C HIS A 31 16.96 2.54 -8.56
N GLY A 32 16.58 3.72 -9.07
CA GLY A 32 15.37 3.92 -9.87
C GLY A 32 14.10 4.22 -9.08
N SER A 33 14.13 4.14 -7.75
CA SER A 33 13.04 4.60 -6.89
C SER A 33 13.00 6.13 -6.87
N SER A 34 11.83 6.75 -6.76
CA SER A 34 11.70 8.20 -6.52
C SER A 34 10.78 8.46 -5.34
N SER A 35 11.06 9.50 -4.56
CA SER A 35 10.23 9.95 -3.44
C SER A 35 9.89 11.42 -3.57
N ILE A 36 8.70 11.78 -3.08
CA ILE A 36 8.30 13.17 -2.86
C ILE A 36 7.99 13.36 -1.38
N THR A 37 8.29 14.53 -0.86
CA THR A 37 7.90 14.92 0.49
C THR A 37 6.75 15.91 0.41
N VAL A 38 5.66 15.58 1.09
CA VAL A 38 4.46 16.42 1.15
C VAL A 38 4.21 16.81 2.59
N THR A 39 3.90 18.08 2.84
CA THR A 39 3.65 18.60 4.19
C THR A 39 2.27 19.25 4.31
N TRP A 40 1.66 19.10 5.47
CA TRP A 40 0.38 19.70 5.84
C TRP A 40 0.52 20.48 7.14
N ASP A 41 -0.29 21.53 7.30
CA ASP A 41 -0.41 22.22 8.57
C ASP A 41 -1.26 21.38 9.53
N VAL A 42 -0.66 20.89 10.60
CA VAL A 42 -1.34 20.15 11.65
C VAL A 42 -1.61 21.08 12.81
N SER A 43 -2.87 21.21 13.23
CA SER A 43 -3.21 21.95 14.44
C SER A 43 -2.70 21.17 15.67
N GLY A 44 -1.63 21.64 16.29
CA GLY A 44 -0.99 20.99 17.43
C GLY A 44 0.16 21.82 18.01
N ASP A 45 0.70 21.41 19.15
CA ASP A 45 1.77 22.09 19.88
C ASP A 45 3.18 21.88 19.28
N GLY A 46 3.26 21.30 18.07
CA GLY A 46 4.51 21.12 17.31
C GLY A 46 5.48 20.09 17.88
N LYS A 47 5.10 19.32 18.91
CA LYS A 47 5.98 18.30 19.51
C LYS A 47 6.07 17.06 18.63
N ALA A 48 7.26 16.43 18.61
CA ALA A 48 7.51 15.20 17.85
C ALA A 48 6.57 14.03 18.21
N GLY A 49 6.13 13.93 19.48
CA GLY A 49 5.11 12.96 19.90
C GLY A 49 3.76 13.19 19.22
N THR A 50 3.36 14.45 19.06
CA THR A 50 2.15 14.88 18.34
C THR A 50 2.26 14.56 16.85
N GLN A 51 3.44 14.75 16.24
CA GLN A 51 3.69 14.41 14.84
C GLN A 51 3.63 12.90 14.60
N ALA A 52 4.30 12.09 15.42
CA ALA A 52 4.28 10.63 15.28
C ALA A 52 2.86 10.05 15.46
N GLN A 53 2.10 10.56 16.43
CA GLN A 53 0.70 10.18 16.62
C GLN A 53 -0.17 10.57 15.42
N TRP A 54 0.05 11.78 14.88
CA TRP A 54 -0.67 12.24 13.70
C TRP A 54 -0.36 11.39 12.46
N VAL A 55 0.92 11.08 12.19
CA VAL A 55 1.29 10.20 11.07
C VAL A 55 0.61 8.83 11.20
N ARG A 56 0.65 8.23 12.40
CA ARG A 56 -0.05 6.94 12.65
C ARG A 56 -1.56 7.02 12.40
N SER A 57 -2.18 8.18 12.62
CA SER A 57 -3.62 8.35 12.35
C SER A 57 -3.98 8.43 10.86
N ILE A 58 -2.99 8.63 9.99
CA ILE A 58 -3.18 8.74 8.54
C ILE A 58 -2.85 7.43 7.82
N LEU A 59 -1.90 6.66 8.36
CA LEU A 59 -1.48 5.39 7.77
C LEU A 59 -2.61 4.36 7.85
N ASP A 60 -2.93 3.74 6.72
CA ASP A 60 -3.89 2.62 6.67
C ASP A 60 -3.22 1.32 7.13
N VAL A 61 -1.93 1.17 6.85
CA VAL A 61 -1.08 0.08 7.33
C VAL A 61 0.12 0.67 8.05
N VAL A 62 0.25 0.39 9.34
CA VAL A 62 1.42 0.82 10.12
C VAL A 62 2.46 -0.30 10.12
N SER A 63 3.66 0.00 9.65
CA SER A 63 4.77 -0.95 9.71
C SER A 63 5.20 -1.18 11.15
N ALA A 64 5.51 -2.42 11.50
CA ALA A 64 6.21 -2.76 12.74
C ALA A 64 7.64 -2.18 12.77
N GLU A 65 8.21 -1.94 11.58
CA GLU A 65 9.50 -1.28 11.43
C GLU A 65 9.37 0.24 11.58
N HIS A 66 10.34 0.85 12.24
CA HIS A 66 10.41 2.29 12.35
C HIS A 66 11.14 2.87 11.15
N GLY A 67 10.60 3.97 10.62
CA GLY A 67 11.27 4.75 9.59
C GLY A 67 12.54 5.44 10.10
N PRO A 68 13.21 6.19 9.22
CA PRO A 68 14.39 6.96 9.59
C PRO A 68 14.14 7.81 10.85
N SER A 69 15.10 7.81 11.78
CA SER A 69 15.00 8.58 13.03
C SER A 69 13.86 8.16 13.98
N GLY A 70 13.33 6.94 13.85
CA GLY A 70 12.30 6.42 14.76
C GLY A 70 10.88 6.91 14.46
N SER A 71 10.68 7.56 13.30
CA SER A 71 9.36 7.99 12.88
C SER A 71 8.47 6.78 12.54
N PRO A 72 7.15 6.87 12.77
CA PRO A 72 6.23 5.88 12.22
C PRO A 72 6.40 5.80 10.70
N TYR A 73 6.34 4.59 10.16
CA TYR A 73 6.43 4.30 8.75
C TYR A 73 5.30 3.33 8.37
N GLY A 74 4.84 3.39 7.13
CA GLY A 74 3.73 2.55 6.69
C GLY A 74 3.17 3.02 5.36
N GLU A 75 1.99 2.52 5.04
CA GLU A 75 1.36 2.68 3.74
C GLU A 75 -0.01 3.36 3.88
N VAL A 76 -0.37 4.11 2.85
CA VAL A 76 -1.74 4.60 2.62
C VAL A 76 -2.25 3.92 1.36
N LEU A 77 -3.44 3.35 1.45
CA LEU A 77 -3.99 2.51 0.40
C LEU A 77 -5.06 3.28 -0.39
N PRO A 78 -5.17 3.04 -1.69
CA PRO A 78 -6.23 3.64 -2.48
C PRO A 78 -7.58 2.98 -2.14
N GLY A 79 -8.67 3.71 -2.32
CA GLY A 79 -9.99 3.14 -2.49
C GLY A 79 -10.10 2.52 -3.88
N VAL A 80 -10.58 1.28 -3.96
CA VAL A 80 -10.76 0.56 -5.23
C VAL A 80 -12.26 0.41 -5.51
N GLY A 81 -12.67 0.59 -6.77
CA GLY A 81 -14.06 0.34 -7.19
C GLY A 81 -15.11 1.32 -6.64
N GLY A 82 -14.70 2.51 -6.20
CA GLY A 82 -15.60 3.50 -5.61
C GLY A 82 -15.82 3.35 -4.11
N ASN A 83 -15.01 2.54 -3.42
CA ASN A 83 -15.02 2.50 -1.96
C ASN A 83 -14.61 3.84 -1.34
N ASP A 84 -15.36 4.28 -0.34
CA ASP A 84 -15.06 5.48 0.47
C ASP A 84 -13.97 5.25 1.52
N SER A 85 -13.57 3.99 1.71
CA SER A 85 -12.50 3.57 2.62
C SER A 85 -11.30 3.01 1.88
N ALA A 86 -10.14 3.05 2.54
CA ALA A 86 -8.95 2.36 2.09
C ALA A 86 -9.26 0.88 1.82
N GLN A 87 -8.74 0.36 0.72
CA GLN A 87 -8.94 -1.03 0.35
C GLN A 87 -8.17 -1.93 1.33
N ASP A 88 -8.85 -2.94 1.89
CA ASP A 88 -8.23 -3.90 2.78
C ASP A 88 -7.15 -4.74 2.04
N PRO A 89 -5.90 -4.80 2.54
CA PRO A 89 -4.81 -5.56 1.90
C PRO A 89 -5.11 -7.04 1.74
N LEU A 90 -5.74 -7.67 2.75
CA LEU A 90 -6.05 -9.10 2.74
C LEU A 90 -7.12 -9.40 1.69
N VAL A 91 -8.16 -8.57 1.60
CA VAL A 91 -9.19 -8.69 0.55
C VAL A 91 -8.58 -8.48 -0.85
N THR A 92 -7.63 -7.56 -0.97
CA THR A 92 -6.91 -7.31 -2.23
C THR A 92 -6.12 -8.52 -2.67
N TRP A 93 -5.31 -9.09 -1.78
CA TRP A 93 -4.56 -10.32 -2.06
C TRP A 93 -5.48 -11.49 -2.37
N TRP A 94 -6.59 -11.63 -1.66
CA TRP A 94 -7.58 -12.65 -1.95
C TRP A 94 -8.12 -12.53 -3.39
N LEU A 95 -8.48 -11.32 -3.84
CA LEU A 95 -8.96 -11.09 -5.21
C LEU A 95 -7.91 -11.43 -6.26
N VAL A 96 -6.66 -11.01 -6.06
CA VAL A 96 -5.54 -11.29 -6.98
C VAL A 96 -5.31 -12.80 -7.08
N LEU A 97 -5.18 -13.48 -5.95
CA LEU A 97 -4.96 -14.93 -5.90
C LEU A 97 -6.15 -15.71 -6.44
N TYR A 98 -7.38 -15.24 -6.22
CA TYR A 98 -8.58 -15.83 -6.80
C TYR A 98 -8.58 -15.72 -8.33
N GLY A 99 -8.22 -14.56 -8.88
CA GLY A 99 -8.07 -14.35 -10.32
C GLY A 99 -7.01 -15.29 -10.93
N LEU A 100 -5.84 -15.38 -10.29
CA LEU A 100 -4.77 -16.29 -10.71
C LEU A 100 -5.20 -17.76 -10.62
N SER A 101 -5.92 -18.15 -9.55
CA SER A 101 -6.45 -19.50 -9.41
C SER A 101 -7.42 -19.87 -10.53
N ASN A 102 -8.30 -18.94 -10.93
CA ASN A 102 -9.18 -19.11 -12.08
C ASN A 102 -8.40 -19.23 -13.39
N LEU A 103 -7.37 -18.40 -13.59
CA LEU A 103 -6.53 -18.44 -14.79
C LEU A 103 -5.82 -19.79 -14.92
N VAL A 104 -5.24 -20.30 -13.83
CA VAL A 104 -4.57 -21.60 -13.79
C VAL A 104 -5.55 -22.75 -14.07
N ARG A 105 -6.76 -22.71 -13.47
CA ARG A 105 -7.74 -23.80 -13.57
C ARG A 105 -8.46 -23.84 -14.91
N TYR A 106 -8.87 -22.69 -15.44
CA TYR A 106 -9.73 -22.60 -16.61
C TYR A 106 -8.99 -22.23 -17.90
N HIS A 107 -7.80 -21.64 -17.80
CA HIS A 107 -7.00 -21.22 -18.97
C HIS A 107 -5.53 -21.68 -18.88
N PRO A 108 -5.25 -23.00 -18.71
CA PRO A 108 -3.91 -23.51 -18.48
C PRO A 108 -2.93 -23.30 -19.66
N ALA A 109 -3.43 -23.14 -20.89
CA ALA A 109 -2.59 -22.78 -22.04
C ALA A 109 -2.12 -21.33 -21.97
N ALA A 110 -3.02 -20.41 -21.61
CA ALA A 110 -2.69 -19.00 -21.43
C ALA A 110 -1.73 -18.83 -20.24
N TRP A 111 -2.00 -19.48 -19.11
CA TRP A 111 -1.12 -19.47 -17.94
C TRP A 111 0.32 -19.89 -18.28
N ARG A 112 0.49 -21.01 -19.01
CA ARG A 112 1.81 -21.48 -19.43
C ARG A 112 2.52 -20.49 -20.36
N ALA A 113 1.80 -19.85 -21.28
CA ALA A 113 2.38 -18.83 -22.14
C ALA A 113 2.85 -17.62 -21.33
N THR A 114 2.13 -17.23 -20.28
CA THR A 114 2.52 -16.11 -19.42
C THR A 114 3.76 -16.40 -18.57
N LEU A 115 4.04 -17.67 -18.27
CA LEU A 115 5.23 -18.11 -17.53
C LEU A 115 6.46 -18.41 -18.41
N ASP A 116 6.35 -18.29 -19.73
CA ASP A 116 7.48 -18.46 -20.64
C ASP A 116 8.42 -17.25 -20.53
N VAL A 117 9.50 -17.38 -19.74
CA VAL A 117 10.46 -16.30 -19.44
C VAL A 117 11.10 -15.74 -20.72
N ASP A 118 11.25 -16.56 -21.76
CA ASP A 118 11.85 -16.12 -23.01
C ASP A 118 10.89 -15.28 -23.88
N LYS A 119 9.58 -15.40 -23.65
CA LYS A 119 8.54 -14.82 -24.54
C LYS A 119 7.55 -13.88 -23.86
N SER A 120 7.45 -13.93 -22.54
CA SER A 120 6.47 -13.18 -21.77
C SER A 120 7.17 -12.22 -20.82
N THR A 121 6.92 -10.93 -21.01
CA THR A 121 7.35 -9.88 -20.07
C THR A 121 6.70 -9.98 -18.70
N LEU A 122 5.65 -10.80 -18.57
CA LEU A 122 4.91 -11.04 -17.33
C LEU A 122 5.45 -12.21 -16.51
N ALA A 123 6.36 -13.04 -17.06
CA ALA A 123 6.85 -14.23 -16.38
C ALA A 123 7.57 -13.88 -15.07
N VAL A 124 8.55 -12.97 -15.13
CA VAL A 124 9.32 -12.53 -13.95
C VAL A 124 8.44 -11.77 -12.94
N PRO A 125 7.61 -10.79 -13.34
CA PRO A 125 6.68 -10.15 -12.40
C PRO A 125 5.71 -11.12 -11.72
N LEU A 126 5.19 -12.13 -12.42
CA LEU A 126 4.29 -13.12 -11.82
C LEU A 126 5.00 -14.03 -10.82
N GLU A 127 6.24 -14.43 -11.11
CA GLU A 127 7.05 -15.20 -10.17
C GLU A 127 7.31 -14.39 -8.90
N GLN A 128 7.70 -13.11 -9.05
CA GLN A 128 7.87 -12.20 -7.93
C GLN A 128 6.56 -12.01 -7.15
N LEU A 129 5.43 -11.79 -7.84
CA LEU A 129 4.12 -11.62 -7.22
C LEU A 129 3.73 -12.82 -6.36
N VAL A 130 3.90 -14.04 -6.88
CA VAL A 130 3.59 -15.27 -6.13
C VAL A 130 4.55 -15.47 -4.96
N SER A 131 5.83 -15.13 -5.13
CA SER A 131 6.81 -15.13 -4.04
C SER A 131 6.40 -14.15 -2.93
N PHE A 132 6.06 -12.91 -3.29
CA PHE A 132 5.57 -11.90 -2.35
C PHE A 132 4.28 -12.33 -1.65
N ALA A 133 3.33 -12.91 -2.38
CA ALA A 133 2.09 -13.42 -1.80
C ALA A 133 2.37 -14.49 -0.74
N SER A 134 3.32 -15.38 -1.02
CA SER A 134 3.69 -16.47 -0.10
C SER A 134 4.32 -15.96 1.20
N GLU A 135 4.95 -14.78 1.17
CA GLU A 135 5.51 -14.11 2.35
C GLU A 135 4.45 -13.27 3.08
N LYS A 136 3.71 -12.40 2.37
CA LYS A 136 2.86 -11.37 2.98
C LYS A 136 1.47 -11.84 3.38
N VAL A 137 0.86 -12.75 2.62
CA VAL A 137 -0.51 -13.21 2.93
C VAL A 137 -0.59 -13.91 4.29
N PRO A 138 0.36 -14.78 4.69
CA PRO A 138 0.38 -15.34 6.04
C PRO A 138 0.43 -14.28 7.15
N ASP A 139 1.25 -13.24 6.99
CA ASP A 139 1.36 -12.15 7.96
C ASP A 139 0.02 -11.40 8.10
N LEU A 140 -0.61 -11.05 6.97
CA LEU A 140 -1.91 -10.38 6.94
C LEU A 140 -3.02 -11.25 7.57
N LEU A 141 -2.99 -12.56 7.36
CA LEU A 141 -3.92 -13.49 8.01
C LEU A 141 -3.69 -13.54 9.52
N PHE A 142 -2.42 -13.60 9.95
CA PHE A 142 -2.08 -13.58 11.37
C PHE A 142 -2.57 -12.30 12.05
N GLU A 143 -2.30 -11.14 11.45
CA GLU A 143 -2.80 -9.84 11.93
C GLU A 143 -4.33 -9.81 12.02
N ALA A 144 -5.02 -10.24 10.97
CA ALA A 144 -6.48 -10.32 10.98
C ALA A 144 -7.01 -11.26 12.08
N PHE A 145 -6.35 -12.41 12.31
CA PHE A 145 -6.73 -13.32 13.40
C PHE A 145 -6.45 -12.75 14.79
N VAL A 146 -5.33 -12.03 14.96
CA VAL A 146 -5.02 -11.32 16.21
C VAL A 146 -6.06 -10.25 16.48
N ASP A 147 -6.45 -9.47 15.47
CA ASP A 147 -7.50 -8.45 15.59
C ASP A 147 -8.87 -9.06 15.95
N LEU A 148 -9.21 -10.20 15.34
CA LEU A 148 -10.44 -10.93 15.63
C LEU A 148 -10.42 -11.59 17.02
N GLY A 149 -9.28 -12.15 17.42
CA GLY A 149 -9.09 -12.84 18.71
C GLY A 149 -8.84 -11.89 19.88
N GLY A 150 -8.35 -10.67 19.61
CA GLY A 150 -8.07 -9.60 20.57
C GLY A 150 -9.29 -8.76 20.93
N GLY A 151 -10.41 -8.91 20.21
CA GLY A 151 -11.68 -8.29 20.52
C GLY A 151 -11.63 -6.76 20.53
N ARG A 152 -12.20 -6.13 19.49
CA ARG A 152 -12.84 -4.82 19.69
C ARG A 152 -13.98 -5.02 20.69
N GLN A 153 -13.72 -4.75 21.97
CA GLN A 153 -14.70 -4.27 22.95
C GLN A 153 -14.43 -2.78 23.19
#